data_AF-A0A7X9GGV0-F1
#
_entry.id   AF-A0A7X9GGV0-F1
#
_cell.length_a   1.000
_cell.length_b   1.000
_cell.length_c   1.000
_cell.angle_alpha   90.00
_cell.angle_beta   90.00
_cell.angle_gamma   90.00
#
_symmetry.space_group_name_H-M   'P 1'
#
loop_
_entity.id
_entity.type
_entity.pdbx_description
1 polymer ?
#
loop_
_entity_poly.entity_id
_entity_poly.type
_entity_poly.pdbx_seq_one_letter_code
_entity_poly.pdbx_strand_id
1 'polypeptide(L)'
;MKRRVFIIALFFLILSHSFTQTNNRARKWIDEAKQYIGTPYLYGGMSKNGIDCSGFIHITALNSIQISLPRTTEALYDWVKIIPDAQKEAGDLVFFKTLGSSISHVGLYMGNNQFIHAASSGPNTGVIVSSLSENYWAQSYAGVGRVLEENTLTQNTQTKNTTTSAPKTKSSNQNKKNETQTAKTESSFGFLYNEYIQFEAGISADWSFYNIESIFLSTRGFSAHAFLQTKKFPNNFGLGVDFNYDSFLSVFHIPIYFSLEINPNLKIYTGPVFSLGSARIDEGNNSIDVKAPIYPLFMGISFESDVYNFFGMKGYLFQKINYTYYKTVTNEALSFYNGYRSSLVFKTGLQILL
;
A
#
# COMPACT_ATOMS: atom_id res chain seq x y z
N MET A 1 6.34 -31.02 -7.40
CA MET A 1 6.17 -29.66 -7.97
C MET A 1 5.31 -28.70 -7.14
N LYS A 2 4.19 -29.14 -6.53
CA LYS A 2 3.21 -28.26 -5.85
C LYS A 2 3.71 -27.49 -4.61
N ARG A 3 4.64 -28.06 -3.80
CA ARG A 3 5.20 -27.37 -2.62
C ARG A 3 6.16 -26.21 -2.92
N ARG A 4 6.77 -26.17 -4.11
CA ARG A 4 7.69 -25.07 -4.51
C ARG A 4 6.93 -23.83 -4.98
N VAL A 5 5.72 -24.00 -5.53
CA VAL A 5 4.88 -22.89 -6.00
C VAL A 5 4.30 -22.08 -4.84
N PHE A 6 3.93 -22.73 -3.74
CA PHE A 6 3.36 -22.06 -2.55
C PHE A 6 4.39 -21.16 -1.84
N ILE A 7 5.66 -21.58 -1.81
CA ILE A 7 6.76 -20.78 -1.26
C ILE A 7 7.05 -19.57 -2.15
N ILE A 8 7.00 -19.72 -3.47
CA ILE A 8 7.18 -18.61 -4.42
C ILE A 8 6.02 -17.60 -4.30
N ALA A 9 4.77 -18.07 -4.18
CA ALA A 9 3.61 -17.19 -4.01
C ALA A 9 3.64 -16.39 -2.70
N LEU A 10 4.04 -17.03 -1.58
CA LEU A 10 4.20 -16.36 -0.30
C LEU A 10 5.37 -15.36 -0.33
N PHE A 11 6.46 -15.69 -1.05
CA PHE A 11 7.59 -14.79 -1.26
C PHE A 11 7.19 -13.56 -2.09
N PHE A 12 6.35 -13.72 -3.13
CA PHE A 12 5.78 -12.62 -3.91
C PHE A 12 4.80 -11.76 -3.08
N LEU A 13 4.05 -12.36 -2.16
CA LEU A 13 3.09 -11.65 -1.29
C LEU A 13 3.80 -10.80 -0.20
N ILE A 14 4.96 -11.28 0.28
CA ILE A 14 5.84 -10.53 1.18
C ILE A 14 6.60 -9.44 0.41
N LEU A 15 7.11 -9.74 -0.80
CA LEU A 15 7.76 -8.74 -1.66
C LEU A 15 6.80 -7.59 -2.02
N SER A 16 5.54 -7.90 -2.31
CA SER A 16 4.52 -6.90 -2.63
C SER A 16 4.12 -6.07 -1.42
N HIS A 17 4.06 -6.64 -0.21
CA HIS A 17 3.86 -5.86 1.02
C HIS A 17 5.01 -4.88 1.28
N SER A 18 6.26 -5.32 1.19
CA SER A 18 7.43 -4.45 1.36
C SER A 18 7.51 -3.38 0.27
N PHE A 19 7.27 -3.75 -1.00
CA PHE A 19 7.27 -2.80 -2.13
C PHE A 19 6.15 -1.75 -2.00
N THR A 20 4.97 -2.13 -1.49
CA THR A 20 3.85 -1.18 -1.29
C THR A 20 4.12 -0.23 -0.13
N GLN A 21 4.77 -0.69 0.94
CA GLN A 21 5.12 0.16 2.09
C GLN A 21 6.24 1.16 1.75
N THR A 22 7.29 0.72 1.02
CA THR A 22 8.36 1.61 0.54
C THR A 22 7.84 2.66 -0.43
N ASN A 23 6.94 2.28 -1.37
CA ASN A 23 6.30 3.24 -2.28
C ASN A 23 5.44 4.29 -1.56
N ASN A 24 4.73 3.91 -0.50
CA ASN A 24 3.94 4.86 0.28
C ASN A 24 4.81 5.86 1.07
N ARG A 25 5.92 5.39 1.65
CA ARG A 25 6.88 6.25 2.36
C ARG A 25 7.57 7.22 1.42
N ALA A 26 8.14 6.71 0.33
CA ALA A 26 8.80 7.50 -0.70
C ALA A 26 7.86 8.56 -1.26
N ARG A 27 6.61 8.17 -1.58
CA ARG A 27 5.60 9.10 -2.07
C ARG A 27 5.28 10.21 -1.07
N LYS A 28 5.05 9.90 0.21
CA LYS A 28 4.81 10.91 1.25
C LYS A 28 5.96 11.90 1.36
N TRP A 29 7.20 11.40 1.31
CA TRP A 29 8.37 12.25 1.36
C TRP A 29 8.49 13.17 0.14
N ILE A 30 8.28 12.62 -1.06
CA ILE A 30 8.30 13.39 -2.30
C ILE A 30 7.17 14.43 -2.33
N ASP A 31 5.98 14.09 -1.87
CA ASP A 31 4.84 15.00 -1.85
C ASP A 31 5.05 16.15 -0.85
N GLU A 32 5.64 15.90 0.32
CA GLU A 32 6.08 16.95 1.24
C GLU A 32 7.19 17.81 0.62
N ALA A 33 8.19 17.18 0.01
CA ALA A 33 9.31 17.85 -0.64
C ALA A 33 8.85 18.82 -1.75
N LYS A 34 7.84 18.45 -2.54
CA LYS A 34 7.25 19.30 -3.58
C LYS A 34 6.65 20.61 -3.02
N GLN A 35 6.18 20.64 -1.77
CA GLN A 35 5.62 21.84 -1.16
C GLN A 35 6.66 22.94 -0.89
N TYR A 36 7.94 22.63 -1.05
CA TYR A 36 9.04 23.57 -0.89
C TYR A 36 9.55 24.10 -2.23
N ILE A 37 9.06 23.61 -3.38
CA ILE A 37 9.50 24.08 -4.70
C ILE A 37 9.40 25.62 -4.77
N GLY A 38 10.49 26.26 -5.21
CA GLY A 38 10.63 27.71 -5.26
C GLY A 38 11.15 28.36 -3.97
N THR A 39 11.31 27.60 -2.88
CA THR A 39 11.95 28.12 -1.65
C THR A 39 13.39 28.53 -1.98
N PRO A 40 13.81 29.77 -1.66
CA PRO A 40 15.17 30.23 -1.93
C PRO A 40 16.22 29.37 -1.22
N TYR A 41 17.39 29.23 -1.84
CA TYR A 41 18.51 28.58 -1.15
C TYR A 41 19.06 29.51 -0.07
N LEU A 42 19.26 28.97 1.13
CA LEU A 42 19.94 29.66 2.22
C LEU A 42 20.81 28.65 2.96
N TYR A 43 22.12 28.89 3.00
CA TYR A 43 23.06 28.04 3.73
C TYR A 43 22.69 27.96 5.22
N GLY A 44 22.56 26.74 5.77
CA GLY A 44 22.08 26.48 7.13
C GLY A 44 20.56 26.63 7.33
N GLY A 45 19.83 27.07 6.29
CA GLY A 45 18.39 27.31 6.36
C GLY A 45 17.57 26.03 6.55
N MET A 46 16.42 26.15 7.23
CA MET A 46 15.50 25.04 7.51
C MET A 46 14.02 25.41 7.29
N SER A 47 13.73 26.47 6.52
CA SER A 47 12.38 27.00 6.41
C SER A 47 12.02 27.40 4.98
N LYS A 48 10.73 27.67 4.74
CA LYS A 48 10.25 28.18 3.43
C LYS A 48 10.76 29.59 3.09
N ASN A 49 11.41 30.30 4.03
CA ASN A 49 12.07 31.58 3.76
C ASN A 49 13.51 31.41 3.28
N GLY A 50 14.05 30.19 3.34
CA GLY A 50 15.44 29.89 3.02
C GLY A 50 15.83 28.51 3.55
N ILE A 51 16.34 27.66 2.66
CA ILE A 51 16.70 26.27 2.99
C ILE A 51 17.95 25.79 2.24
N ASP A 52 18.80 24.99 2.89
CA ASP A 52 19.92 24.32 2.23
C ASP A 52 19.59 22.87 1.85
N CYS A 53 20.49 22.21 1.12
CA CYS A 53 20.23 20.89 0.56
C CYS A 53 19.97 19.83 1.65
N SER A 54 20.81 19.74 2.68
CA SER A 54 20.62 18.80 3.77
C SER A 54 19.46 19.20 4.71
N GLY A 55 19.13 20.49 4.82
CA GLY A 55 18.02 20.99 5.62
C GLY A 55 16.68 20.72 5.01
N PHE A 56 16.63 20.83 3.69
CA PHE A 56 15.52 20.41 2.89
C PHE A 56 15.24 18.92 3.09
N ILE A 57 16.26 18.06 2.99
CA ILE A 57 16.13 16.62 3.26
C ILE A 57 15.69 16.36 4.70
N HIS A 58 16.31 17.01 5.69
CA HIS A 58 15.99 16.84 7.10
C HIS A 58 14.54 17.20 7.45
N ILE A 59 14.09 18.40 7.09
CA ILE A 59 12.75 18.88 7.44
C ILE A 59 11.66 18.10 6.69
N THR A 60 11.88 17.83 5.41
CA THR A 60 10.89 17.06 4.63
C THR A 60 10.80 15.63 5.12
N ALA A 61 11.91 14.99 5.54
CA ALA A 61 11.88 13.67 6.14
C ALA A 61 11.16 13.66 7.48
N LEU A 62 11.45 14.64 8.35
CA LEU A 62 10.85 14.75 9.67
C LEU A 62 9.33 14.93 9.58
N ASN A 63 8.87 15.81 8.70
CA ASN A 63 7.44 16.12 8.57
C ASN A 63 6.62 15.00 7.91
N SER A 64 7.20 14.27 6.95
CA SER A 64 6.44 13.34 6.10
C SER A 64 6.54 11.88 6.53
N ILE A 65 7.74 11.48 6.97
CA ILE A 65 8.09 10.07 7.25
C ILE A 65 8.67 9.90 8.65
N GLN A 66 8.63 10.96 9.47
CA GLN A 66 8.93 10.97 10.90
C GLN A 66 10.31 10.42 11.25
N ILE A 67 11.29 10.56 10.35
CA ILE A 67 12.69 10.22 10.64
C ILE A 67 13.48 11.51 10.81
N SER A 68 14.17 11.60 11.95
CA SER A 68 15.17 12.62 12.20
C SER A 68 16.48 12.22 11.54
N LEU A 69 16.74 12.78 10.36
CA LEU A 69 17.98 12.53 9.63
C LEU A 69 19.11 13.45 10.10
N PRO A 70 20.40 13.06 9.96
CA PRO A 70 21.51 13.95 10.20
C PRO A 70 21.41 15.26 9.40
N ARG A 71 21.94 16.35 9.98
CA ARG A 71 21.72 17.70 9.45
C ARG A 71 22.73 18.11 8.37
N THR A 72 23.86 17.43 8.25
CA THR A 72 24.91 17.70 7.24
C THR A 72 24.90 16.63 6.15
N THR A 73 25.30 16.99 4.94
CA THR A 73 25.34 16.09 3.78
C THR A 73 26.29 14.91 4.00
N GLU A 74 27.43 15.15 4.63
CA GLU A 74 28.43 14.12 4.96
C GLU A 74 27.86 13.12 5.97
N ALA A 75 27.23 13.61 7.05
CA ALA A 75 26.64 12.73 8.04
C ALA A 75 25.44 11.96 7.49
N LEU A 76 24.67 12.54 6.56
CA LEU A 76 23.62 11.83 5.82
C LEU A 76 24.21 10.67 5.02
N TYR A 77 25.31 10.91 4.29
CA TYR A 77 25.97 9.90 3.47
C TYR A 77 26.48 8.72 4.31
N ASP A 78 27.05 9.00 5.49
CA ASP A 78 27.53 7.98 6.42
C ASP A 78 26.41 7.21 7.12
N TRP A 79 25.23 7.83 7.27
CA TRP A 79 24.09 7.25 7.97
C TRP A 79 23.25 6.33 7.07
N VAL A 80 23.15 6.64 5.77
CA VAL A 80 22.36 5.83 4.83
C VAL A 80 23.11 4.56 4.40
N LYS A 81 22.34 3.54 3.98
CA LYS A 81 22.91 2.37 3.31
C LYS A 81 23.17 2.70 1.84
N ILE A 82 24.44 2.75 1.44
CA ILE A 82 24.81 2.90 0.02
C ILE A 82 24.35 1.67 -0.77
N ILE A 83 23.70 1.90 -1.91
CA ILE A 83 23.16 0.85 -2.79
C ILE A 83 23.71 0.97 -4.22
N PRO A 84 23.68 -0.11 -5.02
CA PRO A 84 24.00 -0.04 -6.44
C PRO A 84 23.03 0.88 -7.19
N ASP A 85 23.52 1.68 -8.13
CA ASP A 85 22.69 2.64 -8.88
C ASP A 85 21.52 1.98 -9.64
N ALA A 86 21.71 0.73 -10.10
CA ALA A 86 20.67 -0.06 -10.76
C ALA A 86 19.49 -0.41 -9.85
N GLN A 87 19.63 -0.26 -8.52
CA GLN A 87 18.61 -0.51 -7.52
C GLN A 87 17.99 0.77 -6.96
N LYS A 88 18.34 1.95 -7.51
CA LYS A 88 17.77 3.22 -7.03
C LYS A 88 16.26 3.25 -7.27
N GLU A 89 15.54 3.64 -6.24
CA GLU A 89 14.09 3.75 -6.24
C GLU A 89 13.68 5.11 -5.68
N ALA A 90 12.50 5.58 -6.05
CA ALA A 90 11.96 6.82 -5.51
C ALA A 90 12.00 6.80 -3.97
N GLY A 91 12.41 7.90 -3.35
CA GLY A 91 12.63 7.99 -1.90
C GLY A 91 14.07 7.72 -1.44
N ASP A 92 14.96 7.25 -2.33
CA ASP A 92 16.39 7.19 -2.05
C ASP A 92 17.03 8.59 -2.14
N LEU A 93 18.17 8.78 -1.45
CA LEU A 93 18.95 10.01 -1.51
C LEU A 93 20.06 9.87 -2.56
N VAL A 94 20.18 10.86 -3.44
CA VAL A 94 21.26 10.97 -4.42
C VAL A 94 22.27 12.00 -3.95
N PHE A 95 23.55 11.66 -4.06
CA PHE A 95 24.66 12.45 -3.52
C PHE A 95 25.60 12.90 -4.62
N PHE A 96 26.17 14.09 -4.43
CA PHE A 96 27.02 14.73 -5.43
C PHE A 96 28.26 15.39 -4.81
N LYS A 97 29.31 15.50 -5.62
CA LYS A 97 30.57 16.19 -5.35
C LYS A 97 30.63 17.50 -6.14
N THR A 98 29.90 18.50 -5.67
CA THR A 98 29.79 19.82 -6.31
C THR A 98 30.84 20.83 -5.83
N LEU A 99 31.49 20.57 -4.69
CA LEU A 99 32.48 21.44 -4.06
C LEU A 99 33.85 20.72 -3.89
N GLY A 100 34.29 20.00 -4.91
CA GLY A 100 35.59 19.31 -4.92
C GLY A 100 35.44 17.79 -4.77
N SER A 101 36.26 17.16 -3.91
CA SER A 101 36.35 15.70 -3.81
C SER A 101 35.41 15.05 -2.79
N SER A 102 34.86 15.83 -1.86
CA SER A 102 33.95 15.37 -0.80
C SER A 102 32.48 15.45 -1.23
N ILE A 103 31.63 14.64 -0.59
CA ILE A 103 30.18 14.70 -0.75
C ILE A 103 29.70 16.05 -0.22
N SER A 104 29.18 16.91 -1.09
CA SER A 104 28.86 18.30 -0.77
C SER A 104 27.42 18.68 -1.07
N HIS A 105 26.67 17.81 -1.74
CA HIS A 105 25.28 18.07 -2.10
C HIS A 105 24.44 16.80 -2.08
N VAL A 106 23.16 16.94 -1.78
CA VAL A 106 22.18 15.85 -1.66
C VAL A 106 20.85 16.26 -2.29
N GLY A 107 20.14 15.28 -2.85
CA GLY A 107 18.77 15.42 -3.33
C GLY A 107 17.94 14.17 -3.03
N LEU A 108 16.62 14.32 -3.09
CA LEU A 108 15.66 13.23 -2.95
C LEU A 108 15.28 12.72 -4.34
N TYR A 109 15.55 11.44 -4.61
CA TYR A 109 15.23 10.83 -5.90
C TYR A 109 13.73 10.59 -6.03
N MET A 110 13.15 10.96 -7.18
CA MET A 110 11.70 10.87 -7.44
C MET A 110 11.33 9.80 -8.47
N GLY A 111 12.32 9.05 -8.98
CA GLY A 111 12.13 8.15 -10.12
C GLY A 111 12.40 8.86 -11.46
N ASN A 112 12.41 8.07 -12.54
CA ASN A 112 12.59 8.57 -13.92
C ASN A 112 13.82 9.48 -14.12
N ASN A 113 14.94 9.17 -13.44
CA ASN A 113 16.15 10.01 -13.42
C ASN A 113 15.95 11.43 -12.86
N GLN A 114 14.84 11.72 -12.18
CA GLN A 114 14.57 13.02 -11.59
C GLN A 114 14.82 13.02 -10.09
N PHE A 115 15.27 14.16 -9.56
CA PHE A 115 15.44 14.37 -8.13
C PHE A 115 15.09 15.82 -7.76
N ILE A 116 14.62 16.00 -6.53
CA ILE A 116 14.32 17.31 -5.96
C ILE A 116 15.38 17.70 -4.93
N HIS A 117 15.85 18.94 -4.98
CA HIS A 117 16.93 19.43 -4.13
C HIS A 117 16.92 20.96 -4.02
N ALA A 118 17.63 21.50 -3.03
CA ALA A 118 17.86 22.95 -2.90
C ALA A 118 19.17 23.36 -3.61
N ALA A 119 19.09 23.97 -4.78
CA ALA A 119 20.24 24.41 -5.58
C ALA A 119 20.76 25.78 -5.15
N SER A 120 22.05 25.88 -4.82
CA SER A 120 22.69 27.15 -4.41
C SER A 120 23.05 28.07 -5.57
N SER A 121 23.29 27.52 -6.75
CA SER A 121 23.76 28.25 -7.93
C SER A 121 23.30 27.57 -9.23
N GLY A 122 23.45 28.28 -10.35
CA GLY A 122 23.03 27.82 -11.67
C GLY A 122 21.90 28.67 -12.27
N PRO A 123 21.37 28.26 -13.43
CA PRO A 123 20.29 29.00 -14.11
C PRO A 123 18.97 28.95 -13.33
N ASN A 124 18.77 27.91 -12.51
CA ASN A 124 17.64 27.76 -11.59
C ASN A 124 18.20 27.52 -10.19
N THR A 125 17.75 28.30 -9.20
CA THR A 125 18.21 28.21 -7.80
C THR A 125 17.03 28.00 -6.86
N GLY A 126 17.32 27.65 -5.60
CA GLY A 126 16.30 27.27 -4.62
C GLY A 126 15.88 25.81 -4.77
N VAL A 127 14.75 25.45 -4.17
CA VAL A 127 14.22 24.09 -4.25
C VAL A 127 13.62 23.86 -5.63
N ILE A 128 14.25 22.98 -6.41
CA ILE A 128 13.91 22.69 -7.80
C ILE A 128 13.99 21.19 -8.09
N VAL A 129 13.43 20.80 -9.22
CA VAL A 129 13.57 19.46 -9.79
C VAL A 129 14.61 19.49 -10.89
N SER A 130 15.58 18.61 -10.80
CA SER A 130 16.62 18.40 -11.82
C SER A 130 16.64 16.94 -12.28
N SER A 131 17.24 16.72 -13.43
CA SER A 131 17.50 15.39 -13.99
C SER A 131 18.95 14.98 -13.76
N LEU A 132 19.16 13.73 -13.33
CA LEU A 132 20.48 13.10 -13.24
C LEU A 132 21.18 13.02 -14.60
N SER A 133 20.43 13.12 -15.70
CA SER A 133 20.98 13.13 -17.06
C SER A 133 21.51 14.51 -17.49
N GLU A 134 21.29 15.57 -16.71
CA GLU A 134 21.90 16.88 -16.98
C GLU A 134 23.42 16.79 -16.79
N ASN A 135 24.20 17.32 -17.74
CA ASN A 135 25.66 17.19 -17.76
C ASN A 135 26.33 17.54 -16.42
N TYR A 136 25.89 18.61 -15.77
CA TYR A 136 26.44 19.06 -14.48
C TYR A 136 26.22 18.02 -13.36
N TRP A 137 25.00 17.48 -13.26
CA TRP A 137 24.64 16.47 -12.25
C TRP A 137 25.27 15.11 -12.56
N ALA A 138 25.31 14.72 -13.83
CA ALA A 138 25.95 13.48 -14.26
C ALA A 138 27.46 13.44 -13.92
N GLN A 139 28.18 14.56 -14.11
CA GLN A 139 29.61 14.65 -13.81
C GLN A 139 29.92 14.69 -12.31
N SER A 140 29.01 15.24 -11.50
CA SER A 140 29.19 15.38 -10.06
C SER A 140 28.56 14.23 -9.26
N TYR A 141 27.83 13.31 -9.90
CA TYR A 141 27.15 12.21 -9.24
C TYR A 141 28.12 11.28 -8.51
N ALA A 142 27.89 11.08 -7.22
CA ALA A 142 28.75 10.30 -6.35
C ALA A 142 28.13 8.95 -5.95
N GLY A 143 26.80 8.85 -5.96
CA GLY A 143 26.08 7.62 -5.68
C GLY A 143 24.71 7.86 -5.05
N VAL A 144 24.10 6.75 -4.66
CA VAL A 144 22.75 6.70 -4.06
C VAL A 144 22.79 5.96 -2.73
N GLY A 145 22.02 6.45 -1.76
CA GLY A 145 21.88 5.87 -0.45
C GLY A 145 20.43 5.77 0.00
N ARG A 146 20.11 4.65 0.64
CA ARG A 146 18.79 4.33 1.18
C ARG A 146 18.72 4.60 2.67
N VAL A 147 17.68 5.31 3.09
CA VAL A 147 17.40 5.59 4.51
C VAL A 147 17.13 4.28 5.25
N LEU A 148 17.85 4.04 6.36
CA LEU A 148 17.70 2.87 7.22
C LEU A 148 16.46 3.01 8.11
N GLU A 149 15.72 1.92 8.35
CA GLU A 149 14.56 1.94 9.24
C GLU A 149 14.97 1.89 10.72
N GLU A 150 14.23 2.61 11.57
CA GLU A 150 14.44 2.63 13.03
C GLU A 150 14.14 1.27 13.70
N ASN A 151 13.46 0.36 13.00
CA ASN A 151 13.21 -1.03 13.46
C ASN A 151 14.44 -1.95 13.42
N THR A 152 15.60 -1.47 12.95
CA THR A 152 16.81 -2.30 12.85
C THR A 152 17.75 -2.20 14.05
N LEU A 153 17.50 -1.29 15.01
CA LEU A 153 18.40 -1.05 16.16
C LEU A 153 17.98 -1.79 17.45
N THR A 154 16.75 -2.30 17.54
CA THR A 154 16.23 -2.97 18.75
C THR A 154 16.42 -4.49 18.80
N GLN A 155 16.95 -5.12 17.76
CA GLN A 155 17.11 -6.59 17.68
C GLN A 155 18.53 -7.11 18.00
N ASN A 156 19.51 -6.24 18.27
CA ASN A 156 20.90 -6.66 18.49
C ASN A 156 21.38 -6.69 19.95
N THR A 157 20.48 -6.56 20.94
CA THR A 157 20.87 -6.53 22.37
C THR A 157 20.45 -7.77 23.17
N GLN A 158 19.78 -8.77 22.57
CA GLN A 158 19.29 -9.97 23.32
C GLN A 158 19.78 -11.34 22.83
N THR A 159 20.85 -11.42 22.04
CA THR A 159 21.46 -12.72 21.66
C THR A 159 22.94 -12.79 22.07
N LYS A 160 23.17 -12.73 23.38
CA LYS A 160 24.32 -13.39 24.01
C LYS A 160 23.83 -14.03 25.31
N ASN A 161 24.19 -15.30 25.49
CA ASN A 161 23.80 -16.26 26.53
C ASN A 161 22.59 -17.10 26.07
N THR A 162 22.73 -18.34 25.62
CA THR A 162 23.17 -19.47 26.46
C THR A 162 23.60 -20.65 25.58
N THR A 163 24.78 -21.21 25.89
CA THR A 163 25.38 -22.41 25.30
C THR A 163 24.88 -23.67 26.01
N THR A 164 24.94 -24.81 25.30
CA THR A 164 24.98 -26.21 25.80
C THR A 164 23.63 -26.77 26.30
N SER A 165 23.18 -27.99 25.99
CA SER A 165 23.84 -29.26 25.66
C SER A 165 22.81 -30.28 25.11
N ALA A 166 23.18 -31.07 24.10
CA ALA A 166 22.55 -32.37 23.81
C ALA A 166 23.18 -33.46 24.72
N PRO A 167 22.54 -34.64 24.94
CA PRO A 167 22.77 -35.76 24.01
C PRO A 167 21.61 -36.80 23.86
N LYS A 168 21.60 -37.43 22.65
CA LYS A 168 21.33 -38.85 22.24
C LYS A 168 20.39 -39.73 23.13
N THR A 169 19.58 -40.68 22.60
CA THR A 169 20.02 -41.92 21.92
C THR A 169 18.82 -42.83 21.49
N LYS A 170 18.87 -43.33 20.23
CA LYS A 170 18.51 -44.66 19.62
C LYS A 170 17.19 -45.47 19.85
N SER A 171 16.90 -46.20 18.75
CA SER A 171 16.28 -47.55 18.60
C SER A 171 14.75 -47.62 18.45
N SER A 172 14.14 -48.48 17.63
CA SER A 172 14.60 -49.54 16.71
C SER A 172 13.47 -49.93 15.73
N ASN A 173 13.87 -50.52 14.59
CA ASN A 173 13.07 -51.27 13.62
C ASN A 173 12.11 -52.32 14.21
N GLN A 174 10.98 -52.61 13.52
CA GLN A 174 10.70 -53.95 12.99
C GLN A 174 9.53 -54.02 11.97
N ASN A 175 9.73 -54.90 10.99
CA ASN A 175 8.89 -55.26 9.84
C ASN A 175 7.71 -56.19 10.19
N LYS A 176 6.58 -56.13 9.44
CA LYS A 176 6.11 -57.19 8.48
C LYS A 176 4.68 -57.00 7.96
N LYS A 177 4.59 -56.99 6.61
CA LYS A 177 3.68 -57.65 5.64
C LYS A 177 2.16 -57.82 5.89
N ASN A 178 1.43 -57.40 4.83
CA ASN A 178 0.24 -57.98 4.15
C ASN A 178 -1.03 -58.18 5.03
N GLU A 179 -2.25 -57.75 4.66
CA GLU A 179 -2.99 -58.02 3.43
C GLU A 179 -4.25 -57.12 3.32
N THR A 180 -4.83 -57.09 2.12
CA THR A 180 -5.99 -56.37 1.57
C THR A 180 -7.22 -56.20 2.48
N GLN A 181 -7.76 -54.97 2.55
CA GLN A 181 -9.21 -54.74 2.55
C GLN A 181 -9.59 -53.28 2.19
N THR A 182 -10.52 -53.21 1.27
CA THR A 182 -11.27 -52.07 0.76
C THR A 182 -11.86 -51.20 1.89
N ALA A 183 -11.50 -49.92 1.94
CA ALA A 183 -12.33 -48.90 2.57
C ALA A 183 -12.02 -47.53 1.96
N LYS A 184 -13.01 -46.99 1.24
CA LYS A 184 -13.12 -45.55 0.99
C LYS A 184 -13.02 -44.83 2.33
N THR A 185 -12.08 -43.90 2.46
CA THR A 185 -12.14 -42.90 3.52
C THR A 185 -11.85 -41.56 2.86
N GLU A 186 -12.95 -40.92 2.46
CA GLU A 186 -13.01 -39.52 2.10
C GLU A 186 -12.38 -38.68 3.22
N SER A 187 -11.27 -38.01 2.93
CA SER A 187 -10.77 -36.94 3.78
C SER A 187 -11.63 -35.69 3.56
N SER A 188 -12.77 -35.63 4.26
CA SER A 188 -13.26 -34.50 5.07
C SER A 188 -12.80 -33.07 4.72
N PHE A 189 -12.87 -32.67 3.44
CA PHE A 189 -12.92 -31.28 2.98
C PHE A 189 -13.91 -31.10 1.81
N GLY A 190 -14.92 -31.97 1.73
CA GLY A 190 -16.08 -31.79 0.85
C GLY A 190 -17.11 -30.87 1.48
N PHE A 191 -16.83 -29.57 1.57
CA PHE A 191 -17.86 -28.59 1.91
C PHE A 191 -18.73 -28.36 0.65
N LEU A 192 -19.69 -29.27 0.46
CA LEU A 192 -20.87 -29.14 -0.42
C LEU A 192 -20.63 -28.52 -1.81
N TYR A 193 -20.20 -29.33 -2.78
CA TYR A 193 -20.53 -29.02 -4.19
C TYR A 193 -22.04 -29.17 -4.35
N ASN A 194 -22.75 -28.06 -4.22
CA ASN A 194 -24.16 -27.95 -4.51
C ASN A 194 -24.30 -27.16 -5.81
N GLU A 195 -24.97 -27.69 -6.84
CA GLU A 195 -25.18 -26.98 -8.13
C GLU A 195 -25.87 -25.62 -7.96
N TYR A 196 -26.48 -25.39 -6.79
CA TYR A 196 -27.17 -24.17 -6.44
C TYR A 196 -26.29 -23.09 -5.80
N ILE A 197 -24.99 -23.34 -5.58
CA ILE A 197 -24.07 -22.40 -4.92
C ILE A 197 -22.87 -22.14 -5.82
N GLN A 198 -22.65 -20.88 -6.17
CA GLN A 198 -21.51 -20.42 -6.95
C GLN A 198 -20.55 -19.64 -6.06
N PHE A 199 -19.28 -20.04 -6.06
CA PHE A 199 -18.21 -19.30 -5.41
C PHE A 199 -17.52 -18.40 -6.43
N GLU A 200 -17.16 -17.22 -5.99
CA GLU A 200 -16.49 -16.23 -6.82
C GLU A 200 -15.40 -15.53 -6.02
N ALA A 201 -14.32 -15.19 -6.70
CA ALA A 201 -13.24 -14.39 -6.13
C ALA A 201 -12.76 -13.35 -7.13
N GLY A 202 -12.40 -12.16 -6.66
CA GLY A 202 -12.04 -11.06 -7.55
C GLY A 202 -11.09 -10.07 -6.92
N ILE A 203 -10.63 -9.15 -7.76
CA ILE A 203 -9.82 -8.00 -7.37
C ILE A 203 -10.35 -6.74 -8.05
N SER A 204 -10.23 -5.58 -7.39
CA SER A 204 -10.51 -4.29 -8.01
C SER A 204 -9.46 -3.24 -7.70
N ALA A 205 -9.37 -2.26 -8.60
CA ALA A 205 -8.85 -0.96 -8.28
C ALA A 205 -10.00 -0.07 -7.78
N ASP A 206 -9.76 0.60 -6.66
CA ASP A 206 -10.73 1.47 -6.02
C ASP A 206 -10.34 2.92 -6.28
N TRP A 207 -11.32 3.77 -6.55
CA TRP A 207 -11.10 5.16 -6.92
C TRP A 207 -12.29 6.04 -6.53
N SER A 208 -12.06 7.35 -6.40
CA SER A 208 -13.12 8.33 -6.15
C SER A 208 -12.77 9.69 -6.76
N PHE A 209 -13.76 10.57 -6.80
CA PHE A 209 -13.55 11.96 -7.20
C PHE A 209 -13.23 12.80 -5.96
N TYR A 210 -12.06 13.41 -5.94
CA TYR A 210 -11.53 14.06 -4.74
C TYR A 210 -12.07 15.48 -4.55
N ASN A 211 -12.48 16.15 -5.62
CA ASN A 211 -12.91 17.55 -5.63
C ASN A 211 -14.24 17.69 -6.38
N ILE A 212 -15.21 18.39 -5.77
CA ILE A 212 -16.52 18.67 -6.39
C ILE A 212 -16.37 19.75 -7.48
N GLU A 213 -15.35 20.60 -7.37
CA GLU A 213 -15.08 21.70 -8.31
C GLU A 213 -14.20 21.28 -9.50
N SER A 214 -13.53 20.12 -9.42
CA SER A 214 -12.74 19.56 -10.52
C SER A 214 -12.71 18.03 -10.47
N ILE A 215 -13.12 17.38 -11.57
CA ILE A 215 -13.20 15.93 -11.69
C ILE A 215 -11.79 15.34 -11.87
N PHE A 216 -11.02 15.25 -10.79
CA PHE A 216 -9.76 14.49 -10.79
C PHE A 216 -10.00 13.08 -10.26
N LEU A 217 -9.65 12.08 -11.08
CA LEU A 217 -9.68 10.66 -10.71
C LEU A 217 -8.60 10.40 -9.65
N SER A 218 -9.01 9.97 -8.45
CA SER A 218 -8.08 9.65 -7.36
C SER A 218 -8.15 8.17 -7.01
N THR A 219 -7.01 7.51 -6.94
CA THR A 219 -6.92 6.10 -6.52
C THR A 219 -7.13 5.99 -5.01
N ARG A 220 -8.07 5.16 -4.58
CA ARG A 220 -8.37 4.84 -3.18
C ARG A 220 -7.64 3.60 -2.69
N GLY A 221 -7.25 2.70 -3.58
CA GLY A 221 -6.50 1.49 -3.23
C GLY A 221 -6.89 0.30 -4.10
N PHE A 222 -6.74 -0.89 -3.53
CA PHE A 222 -7.15 -2.14 -4.15
C PHE A 222 -8.00 -2.95 -3.17
N SER A 223 -8.92 -3.72 -3.72
CA SER A 223 -9.74 -4.64 -2.95
C SER A 223 -9.57 -6.07 -3.44
N ALA A 224 -9.63 -7.01 -2.51
CA ALA A 224 -9.89 -8.42 -2.81
C ALA A 224 -11.32 -8.76 -2.41
N HIS A 225 -12.00 -9.55 -3.23
CA HIS A 225 -13.40 -9.92 -3.07
C HIS A 225 -13.53 -11.42 -2.96
N ALA A 226 -14.33 -11.90 -2.02
CA ALA A 226 -14.83 -13.26 -2.01
C ALA A 226 -16.35 -13.22 -1.90
N PHE A 227 -17.02 -13.99 -2.75
CA PHE A 227 -18.47 -13.93 -2.88
C PHE A 227 -19.07 -15.32 -3.07
N LEU A 228 -20.25 -15.49 -2.48
CA LEU A 228 -21.04 -16.70 -2.53
C LEU A 228 -22.41 -16.34 -3.09
N GLN A 229 -22.86 -17.00 -4.15
CA GLN A 229 -24.17 -16.76 -4.75
C GLN A 229 -25.03 -18.01 -4.79
N THR A 230 -26.30 -17.86 -4.47
CA THR A 230 -27.33 -18.89 -4.66
C THR A 230 -27.96 -18.75 -6.04
N LYS A 231 -28.19 -19.87 -6.74
CA LYS A 231 -28.82 -19.90 -8.09
C LYS A 231 -30.24 -20.46 -8.13
N LYS A 232 -30.90 -20.53 -6.98
CA LYS A 232 -32.14 -21.33 -6.82
C LYS A 232 -33.43 -20.51 -6.87
N PHE A 233 -33.36 -19.20 -6.65
CA PHE A 233 -34.51 -18.32 -6.51
C PHE A 233 -34.66 -17.40 -7.73
N PRO A 234 -35.86 -16.87 -8.01
CA PRO A 234 -36.07 -15.92 -9.12
C PRO A 234 -35.13 -14.71 -9.03
N ASN A 235 -34.66 -14.38 -7.82
CA ASN A 235 -33.59 -13.44 -7.59
C ASN A 235 -32.47 -14.16 -6.85
N ASN A 236 -31.26 -14.13 -7.40
CA ASN A 236 -30.10 -14.76 -6.80
C ASN A 236 -29.65 -13.96 -5.57
N PHE A 237 -29.70 -14.58 -4.39
CA PHE A 237 -29.13 -14.01 -3.18
C PHE A 237 -27.64 -14.34 -3.11
N GLY A 238 -26.86 -13.41 -2.56
CA GLY A 238 -25.44 -13.65 -2.32
C GLY A 238 -24.94 -13.08 -1.00
N LEU A 239 -23.79 -13.57 -0.58
CA LEU A 239 -23.04 -13.15 0.59
C LEU A 239 -21.62 -12.84 0.13
N GLY A 240 -21.15 -11.63 0.41
CA GLY A 240 -19.82 -11.19 0.05
C GLY A 240 -19.04 -10.69 1.26
N VAL A 241 -17.73 -10.81 1.14
CA VAL A 241 -16.76 -10.12 1.99
C VAL A 241 -15.73 -9.48 1.10
N ASP A 242 -15.41 -8.22 1.38
CA ASP A 242 -14.25 -7.58 0.76
C ASP A 242 -13.14 -7.35 1.79
N PHE A 243 -11.92 -7.25 1.29
CA PHE A 243 -10.76 -6.76 2.01
C PHE A 243 -10.24 -5.54 1.27
N ASN A 244 -10.52 -4.36 1.81
CA ASN A 244 -10.24 -3.09 1.16
C ASN A 244 -9.19 -2.35 1.97
N TYR A 245 -8.15 -1.86 1.31
CA TYR A 245 -7.29 -0.84 1.90
C TYR A 245 -7.66 0.52 1.31
N ASP A 246 -8.09 1.43 2.18
CA ASP A 246 -8.38 2.81 1.78
C ASP A 246 -7.17 3.70 2.09
N SER A 247 -6.42 4.05 1.06
CA SER A 247 -5.23 4.88 1.19
C SER A 247 -5.54 6.33 1.58
N PHE A 248 -6.76 6.82 1.30
CA PHE A 248 -7.16 8.17 1.66
C PHE A 248 -7.44 8.25 3.17
N LEU A 249 -8.18 7.29 3.70
CA LEU A 249 -8.49 7.23 5.14
C LEU A 249 -7.38 6.57 5.97
N SER A 250 -6.39 5.96 5.31
CA SER A 250 -5.35 5.11 5.93
C SER A 250 -5.94 4.02 6.81
N VAL A 251 -7.02 3.39 6.36
CA VAL A 251 -7.78 2.40 7.12
C VAL A 251 -8.07 1.16 6.27
N PHE A 252 -8.11 0.00 6.92
CA PHE A 252 -8.58 -1.22 6.28
C PHE A 252 -10.07 -1.38 6.54
N HIS A 253 -10.85 -1.57 5.49
CA HIS A 253 -12.28 -1.87 5.57
C HIS A 253 -12.54 -3.32 5.16
N ILE A 254 -13.30 -4.01 5.98
CA ILE A 254 -13.77 -5.37 5.76
C ILE A 254 -15.29 -5.34 5.75
N PRO A 255 -15.93 -4.93 4.63
CA PRO A 255 -17.37 -5.02 4.49
C PRO A 255 -17.78 -6.48 4.38
N ILE A 256 -18.81 -6.84 5.14
CA ILE A 256 -19.52 -8.10 4.99
C ILE A 256 -20.93 -7.73 4.55
N TYR A 257 -21.36 -8.23 3.39
CA TYR A 257 -22.60 -7.73 2.77
C TYR A 257 -23.44 -8.84 2.17
N PHE A 258 -24.75 -8.62 2.22
CA PHE A 258 -25.73 -9.41 1.50
C PHE A 258 -26.02 -8.72 0.17
N SER A 259 -26.14 -9.49 -0.90
CA SER A 259 -26.47 -8.97 -2.22
C SER A 259 -27.76 -9.59 -2.73
N LEU A 260 -28.49 -8.80 -3.50
CA LEU A 260 -29.63 -9.23 -4.28
C LEU A 260 -29.37 -8.93 -5.75
N GLU A 261 -29.47 -9.96 -6.59
CA GLU A 261 -29.49 -9.79 -8.03
C GLU A 261 -30.85 -9.24 -8.47
N ILE A 262 -30.81 -8.09 -9.14
CA ILE A 262 -31.99 -7.45 -9.72
C ILE A 262 -32.20 -7.97 -11.15
N ASN A 263 -31.09 -8.08 -11.89
CA ASN A 263 -31.00 -8.74 -13.19
C ASN A 263 -29.56 -9.29 -13.36
N PRO A 264 -29.26 -10.08 -14.41
CA PRO A 264 -27.96 -10.73 -14.56
C PRO A 264 -26.74 -9.79 -14.58
N ASN A 265 -26.92 -8.50 -14.85
CA ASN A 265 -25.86 -7.50 -14.93
C ASN A 265 -25.93 -6.45 -13.81
N LEU A 266 -26.89 -6.55 -12.90
CA LEU A 266 -27.13 -5.55 -11.86
C LEU A 266 -27.42 -6.21 -10.51
N LYS A 267 -26.55 -5.93 -9.53
CA LYS A 267 -26.74 -6.35 -8.14
C LYS A 267 -26.77 -5.15 -7.22
N ILE A 268 -27.58 -5.22 -6.19
CA ILE A 268 -27.53 -4.30 -5.05
C ILE A 268 -27.03 -5.06 -3.83
N TYR A 269 -26.31 -4.41 -2.93
CA TYR A 269 -25.85 -5.04 -1.71
C TYR A 269 -25.75 -4.07 -0.56
N THR A 270 -25.82 -4.62 0.66
CA THR A 270 -25.67 -3.84 1.89
C THR A 270 -25.21 -4.73 3.04
N GLY A 271 -24.59 -4.12 4.04
CA GLY A 271 -24.17 -4.79 5.26
C GLY A 271 -23.30 -3.92 6.16
N PRO A 272 -22.76 -4.51 7.24
CA PRO A 272 -21.78 -3.83 8.09
C PRO A 272 -20.40 -3.73 7.45
N VAL A 273 -19.62 -2.75 7.90
CA VAL A 273 -18.17 -2.65 7.61
C VAL A 273 -17.39 -2.67 8.90
N PHE A 274 -16.45 -3.60 9.00
CA PHE A 274 -15.47 -3.60 10.07
C PHE A 274 -14.25 -2.82 9.61
N SER A 275 -13.83 -1.81 10.37
CA SER A 275 -12.66 -1.01 10.00
C SER A 275 -11.54 -1.22 11.01
N LEU A 276 -10.34 -1.48 10.52
CA LEU A 276 -9.12 -1.67 11.33
C LEU A 276 -8.17 -0.50 11.06
N GLY A 277 -7.77 0.18 12.14
CA GLY A 277 -6.93 1.37 12.11
C GLY A 277 -7.65 2.63 12.59
N SER A 278 -6.92 3.75 12.61
CA SER A 278 -7.47 5.07 12.95
C SER A 278 -7.81 5.79 11.64
N ALA A 279 -9.08 5.81 11.25
CA ALA A 279 -9.49 6.60 10.09
C ALA A 279 -9.25 8.07 10.40
N ARG A 280 -8.46 8.75 9.57
CA ARG A 280 -8.18 10.18 9.72
C ARG A 280 -8.65 10.91 8.48
N ILE A 281 -9.40 11.98 8.67
CA ILE A 281 -9.73 12.94 7.62
C ILE A 281 -8.92 14.20 7.91
N ASP A 282 -7.89 14.44 7.10
CA ASP A 282 -7.06 15.64 7.20
C ASP A 282 -7.76 16.82 6.50
N GLU A 283 -8.10 17.86 7.25
CA GLU A 283 -8.75 19.09 6.79
C GLU A 283 -7.85 20.30 7.09
N GLY A 284 -6.91 20.57 6.16
CA GLY A 284 -5.94 21.66 6.33
C GLY A 284 -5.03 21.43 7.54
N ASN A 285 -5.11 22.31 8.55
CA ASN A 285 -4.35 22.18 9.81
C ASN A 285 -5.07 21.36 10.89
N ASN A 286 -6.30 20.89 10.63
CA ASN A 286 -7.09 20.11 11.59
C ASN A 286 -7.19 18.66 11.11
N SER A 287 -6.83 17.70 11.97
CA SER A 287 -7.13 16.29 11.74
C SER A 287 -8.40 15.94 12.49
N ILE A 288 -9.40 15.45 11.76
CA ILE A 288 -10.59 14.86 12.39
C ILE A 288 -10.30 13.37 12.50
N ASP A 289 -9.99 12.93 13.72
CA ASP A 289 -10.00 11.51 14.03
C ASP A 289 -11.44 11.01 13.82
N VAL A 290 -11.62 10.00 12.96
CA VAL A 290 -12.90 9.35 12.73
C VAL A 290 -12.82 8.01 13.45
N LYS A 291 -13.62 7.85 14.51
CA LYS A 291 -13.77 6.55 15.15
C LYS A 291 -14.43 5.63 14.13
N ALA A 292 -13.70 4.62 13.68
CA ALA A 292 -14.21 3.51 12.89
C ALA A 292 -15.53 3.02 13.51
N PRO A 293 -16.68 3.28 12.88
CA PRO A 293 -17.92 2.74 13.41
C PRO A 293 -17.83 1.22 13.25
N ILE A 294 -18.35 0.48 14.24
CA ILE A 294 -18.55 -0.97 14.10
C ILE A 294 -19.81 -1.23 13.22
N TYR A 295 -20.56 -0.18 12.89
CA TYR A 295 -21.78 -0.18 12.07
C TYR A 295 -21.94 1.07 11.17
N PRO A 296 -21.02 1.41 10.25
CA PRO A 296 -21.38 2.30 9.17
C PRO A 296 -22.29 1.50 8.23
N LEU A 297 -23.44 2.08 7.86
CA LEU A 297 -24.29 1.48 6.84
C LEU A 297 -23.49 1.51 5.52
N PHE A 298 -23.14 0.33 5.03
CA PHE A 298 -22.53 0.16 3.72
C PHE A 298 -23.59 -0.32 2.75
N MET A 299 -23.66 0.33 1.61
CA MET A 299 -24.51 -0.07 0.51
C MET A 299 -23.81 0.18 -0.82
N GLY A 300 -24.15 -0.61 -1.82
CA GLY A 300 -23.62 -0.40 -3.15
C GLY A 300 -24.43 -1.07 -4.23
N ILE A 301 -24.04 -0.73 -5.45
CA ILE A 301 -24.62 -1.24 -6.69
C ILE A 301 -23.46 -1.76 -7.53
N SER A 302 -23.60 -2.98 -8.07
CA SER A 302 -22.64 -3.63 -8.96
C SER A 302 -23.24 -3.71 -10.36
N PHE A 303 -22.51 -3.22 -11.35
CA PHE A 303 -22.76 -3.43 -12.77
C PHE A 303 -21.75 -4.48 -13.28
N GLU A 304 -22.24 -5.55 -13.88
CA GLU A 304 -21.44 -6.72 -14.25
C GLU A 304 -21.54 -6.97 -15.74
N SER A 305 -20.39 -7.23 -16.38
CA SER A 305 -20.35 -7.63 -17.77
C SER A 305 -20.83 -9.07 -17.96
N ASP A 306 -20.97 -9.49 -19.21
CA ASP A 306 -21.09 -10.91 -19.53
C ASP A 306 -19.84 -11.70 -19.10
N VAL A 307 -19.98 -13.02 -19.05
CA VAL A 307 -18.91 -13.94 -18.67
C VAL A 307 -17.96 -14.19 -19.83
N TYR A 308 -16.68 -13.89 -19.63
CA TYR A 308 -15.57 -14.14 -20.54
C TYR A 308 -14.67 -15.26 -20.01
N ASN A 309 -13.82 -15.79 -20.89
CA ASN A 309 -12.78 -16.76 -20.53
C ASN A 309 -11.44 -16.05 -20.38
N PHE A 310 -10.94 -16.00 -19.15
CA PHE A 310 -9.65 -15.45 -18.78
C PHE A 310 -8.70 -16.60 -18.45
N PHE A 311 -7.76 -16.92 -19.35
CA PHE A 311 -6.72 -17.93 -19.13
C PHE A 311 -7.25 -19.32 -18.75
N GLY A 312 -8.40 -19.73 -19.30
CA GLY A 312 -9.04 -21.01 -19.00
C GLY A 312 -10.04 -20.97 -17.84
N MET A 313 -10.19 -19.82 -17.18
CA MET A 313 -11.15 -19.61 -16.10
C MET A 313 -12.30 -18.72 -16.59
N LYS A 314 -13.53 -19.00 -16.15
CA LYS A 314 -14.68 -18.14 -16.44
C LYS A 314 -14.69 -16.97 -15.48
N GLY A 315 -14.96 -15.76 -15.96
CA GLY A 315 -15.05 -14.57 -15.11
C GLY A 315 -15.73 -13.41 -15.82
N TYR A 316 -15.95 -12.31 -15.13
CA TYR A 316 -16.59 -11.11 -15.66
C TYR A 316 -15.93 -9.85 -15.08
N LEU A 317 -16.03 -8.74 -15.80
CA LEU A 317 -15.63 -7.44 -15.32
C LEU A 317 -16.78 -6.79 -14.57
N PHE A 318 -16.46 -5.98 -13.55
CA PHE A 318 -17.48 -5.23 -12.83
C PHE A 318 -17.09 -3.78 -12.62
N GLN A 319 -18.13 -2.95 -12.47
CA GLN A 319 -18.07 -1.60 -11.95
C GLN A 319 -19.01 -1.51 -10.75
N LYS A 320 -18.46 -1.25 -9.56
CA LYS A 320 -19.22 -1.04 -8.34
C LYS A 320 -19.23 0.44 -7.95
N ILE A 321 -20.33 0.86 -7.34
CA ILE A 321 -20.48 2.15 -6.68
C ILE A 321 -20.83 1.85 -5.23
N ASN A 322 -19.96 2.25 -4.31
CA ASN A 322 -20.07 2.01 -2.88
C ASN A 322 -20.29 3.32 -2.15
N TYR A 323 -21.23 3.30 -1.21
CA TYR A 323 -21.44 4.36 -0.26
C TYR A 323 -21.33 3.79 1.16
N THR A 324 -20.41 4.36 1.95
CA THR A 324 -20.23 4.01 3.36
C THR A 324 -20.59 5.21 4.22
N TYR A 325 -21.60 5.08 5.07
CA TYR A 325 -22.03 6.19 5.91
C TYR A 325 -21.12 6.34 7.16
N TYR A 326 -20.36 7.43 7.23
CA TYR A 326 -19.48 7.75 8.36
C TYR A 326 -20.12 8.78 9.31
N LYS A 327 -19.76 8.70 10.59
CA LYS A 327 -20.07 9.70 11.62
C LYS A 327 -18.80 10.13 12.33
N THR A 328 -18.81 11.32 12.94
CA THR A 328 -17.70 11.79 13.79
C THR A 328 -17.63 11.00 15.10
N VAL A 329 -16.54 11.19 15.87
CA VAL A 329 -16.36 10.61 17.21
C VAL A 329 -17.43 11.11 18.20
N THR A 330 -17.94 12.32 18.00
CA THR A 330 -19.04 12.95 18.74
C THR A 330 -20.42 12.48 18.27
N ASN A 331 -20.49 11.53 17.33
CA ASN A 331 -21.73 11.01 16.71
C ASN A 331 -22.50 12.07 15.88
N GLU A 332 -21.81 13.12 15.45
CA GLU A 332 -22.34 14.15 14.55
C GLU A 332 -22.20 13.69 13.09
N ALA A 333 -23.07 14.23 12.23
CA ALA A 333 -22.95 14.02 10.80
C ALA A 333 -21.74 14.79 10.25
N LEU A 334 -20.99 14.16 9.33
CA LEU A 334 -19.97 14.88 8.58
C LEU A 334 -20.62 15.97 7.70
N SER A 335 -19.88 17.04 7.41
CA SER A 335 -20.28 18.00 6.39
C SER A 335 -20.52 17.28 5.06
N PHE A 336 -21.38 17.82 4.19
CA PHE A 336 -21.68 17.19 2.89
C PHE A 336 -20.41 16.88 2.09
N TYR A 337 -19.45 17.81 2.09
CA TYR A 337 -18.18 17.67 1.39
C TYR A 337 -17.30 16.54 1.96
N ASN A 338 -17.13 16.50 3.29
CA ASN A 338 -16.33 15.46 3.95
C ASN A 338 -17.02 14.09 3.89
N GLY A 339 -18.35 14.07 3.97
CA GLY A 339 -19.17 12.88 3.74
C GLY A 339 -18.97 12.34 2.33
N TYR A 340 -19.16 13.15 1.30
CA TYR A 340 -18.95 12.73 -0.09
C TYR A 340 -17.56 12.12 -0.31
N ARG A 341 -16.50 12.82 0.12
CA ARG A 341 -15.10 12.40 -0.10
C ARG A 341 -14.72 11.14 0.67
N SER A 342 -15.26 10.94 1.87
CA SER A 342 -14.98 9.76 2.68
C SER A 342 -15.85 8.57 2.28
N SER A 343 -17.13 8.79 1.96
CA SER A 343 -18.16 7.78 1.78
C SER A 343 -18.26 7.16 0.40
N LEU A 344 -18.07 7.93 -0.68
CA LEU A 344 -18.34 7.46 -2.04
C LEU A 344 -17.08 6.89 -2.71
N VAL A 345 -17.11 5.62 -3.07
CA VAL A 345 -15.99 4.90 -3.70
C VAL A 345 -16.49 4.10 -4.89
N PHE A 346 -15.81 4.22 -6.01
CA PHE A 346 -16.01 3.42 -7.20
C PHE A 346 -14.99 2.29 -7.22
N LYS A 347 -15.40 1.09 -7.65
CA LYS A 347 -14.47 -0.04 -7.82
C LYS A 347 -14.59 -0.62 -9.20
N THR A 348 -13.48 -0.78 -9.90
CA THR A 348 -13.42 -1.40 -11.22
C THR A 348 -12.53 -2.63 -11.12
N GLY A 349 -13.04 -3.79 -11.53
CA GLY A 349 -12.36 -5.04 -11.24
C GLY A 349 -12.77 -6.21 -12.11
N LEU A 350 -12.15 -7.34 -11.79
CA LEU A 350 -12.38 -8.64 -12.41
C LEU A 350 -12.80 -9.62 -11.32
N GLN A 351 -13.78 -10.46 -11.65
CA GLN A 351 -14.25 -11.54 -10.79
C GLN A 351 -14.22 -12.86 -11.55
N ILE A 352 -13.70 -13.91 -10.90
CA ILE A 352 -13.56 -15.27 -11.43
C ILE A 352 -14.57 -16.17 -10.74
N LEU A 353 -15.21 -17.03 -11.54
CA LEU A 353 -16.10 -18.09 -11.08
C LEU A 353 -15.26 -19.32 -10.74
N LEU A 354 -15.42 -19.83 -9.51
CA LEU A 354 -14.62 -20.92 -8.95
C LEU A 354 -15.32 -22.28 -9.04
#